data_AF-A0A8J7W3N0-F1
#
_entry.id   AF-A0A8J7W3N0-F1
#
_cell.length_a   1.000
_cell.length_b   1.000
_cell.length_c   1.000
_cell.angle_alpha   90.00
_cell.angle_beta   90.00
_cell.angle_gamma   90.00
#
_symmetry.space_group_name_H-M   'P 1'
#
loop_
_entity.id
_entity.type
_entity.pdbx_description
1 polymer ?
#
loop_
_entity_poly.entity_id
_entity_poly.type
_entity_poly.pdbx_seq_one_letter_code
_entity_poly.pdbx_strand_id
1 'polypeptide(L)'
;MKWLDLSYSDFYIPCEDNQKTVRGYLLASFGVDLERLPFIFFEPFNKHKTQSGCGGAFTERKVLLSDIFGTSHNDYGGRDIITAFMKIKRAKEYILSGRVTKNKYFRMLKKPVDKQDAPVVLSQVDGKYYVDGNDNHRVIFYKIMMLAEIHANCHHDCTNECVLTRDEFMRIRKKYWLNAKVRHFK
;
A
#
# COMPACT_ATOMS: atom_id res chain seq x y z
N MET A 1 -18.54 -5.03 2.35
CA MET A 1 -18.11 -6.25 1.61
C MET A 1 -17.33 -7.13 2.56
N LYS A 2 -17.57 -8.45 2.57
CA LYS A 2 -16.80 -9.37 3.40
C LYS A 2 -15.50 -9.77 2.70
N TRP A 3 -14.48 -10.11 3.46
CA TRP A 3 -13.24 -10.70 2.95
C TRP A 3 -13.49 -11.95 2.10
N LEU A 4 -14.43 -12.79 2.54
CA LEU A 4 -14.81 -14.01 1.83
C LEU A 4 -15.50 -13.74 0.49
N ASP A 5 -16.11 -12.58 0.31
CA ASP A 5 -16.80 -12.21 -0.94
C ASP A 5 -15.85 -11.77 -2.06
N LEU A 6 -14.58 -11.44 -1.73
CA LEU A 6 -13.59 -11.06 -2.74
C LEU A 6 -13.34 -12.21 -3.72
N SER A 7 -13.63 -11.97 -5.01
CA SER A 7 -13.56 -12.97 -6.07
C SER A 7 -12.15 -13.50 -6.30
N TYR A 8 -12.05 -14.82 -6.48
CA TYR A 8 -10.81 -15.53 -6.80
C TYR A 8 -10.26 -15.21 -8.20
N SER A 9 -11.08 -14.65 -9.09
CA SER A 9 -10.67 -14.25 -10.45
C SER A 9 -9.61 -13.14 -10.49
N ASP A 10 -9.34 -12.49 -9.36
CA ASP A 10 -8.36 -11.42 -9.23
C ASP A 10 -7.05 -11.82 -8.56
N PHE A 11 -6.81 -13.11 -8.27
CA PHE A 11 -5.58 -13.55 -7.61
C PHE A 11 -4.45 -13.83 -8.61
N TYR A 12 -3.20 -13.77 -8.15
CA TYR A 12 -2.08 -14.30 -8.93
C TYR A 12 -2.19 -15.82 -9.02
N ILE A 13 -2.38 -16.34 -10.24
CA ILE A 13 -2.43 -17.78 -10.54
C ILE A 13 -1.00 -18.36 -10.53
N PRO A 14 -0.73 -19.53 -9.93
CA PRO A 14 -1.70 -20.46 -9.33
C PRO A 14 -2.25 -19.95 -7.99
N CYS A 15 -3.58 -19.90 -7.93
CA CYS A 15 -4.32 -19.67 -6.71
C CYS A 15 -4.23 -20.97 -5.90
N GLU A 16 -3.18 -21.12 -5.09
CA GLU A 16 -3.23 -22.10 -4.01
C GLU A 16 -4.27 -21.61 -2.99
N ASP A 17 -5.18 -22.51 -2.58
CA ASP A 17 -6.33 -22.21 -1.70
C ASP A 17 -5.95 -21.46 -0.40
N ASN A 18 -4.68 -21.52 0.01
CA ASN A 18 -4.19 -20.85 1.22
C ASN A 18 -3.79 -19.37 1.04
N GLN A 19 -3.79 -18.81 -0.17
CA GLN A 19 -3.37 -17.43 -0.42
C GLN A 19 -4.30 -16.37 0.20
N LYS A 20 -5.61 -16.60 0.14
CA LYS A 20 -6.63 -15.73 0.74
C LYS A 20 -6.59 -15.83 2.26
N THR A 21 -6.41 -17.03 2.80
CA THR A 21 -6.27 -17.26 4.25
C THR A 21 -5.06 -16.53 4.83
N VAL A 22 -3.88 -16.65 4.20
CA VAL A 22 -2.65 -16.00 4.69
C VAL A 22 -2.75 -14.46 4.67
N ARG A 23 -3.39 -13.89 3.65
CA ARG A 23 -3.63 -12.44 3.57
C ARG A 23 -4.69 -11.98 4.57
N GLY A 24 -5.75 -12.77 4.76
CA GLY A 24 -6.77 -12.52 5.79
C GLY A 24 -6.16 -12.55 7.19
N TYR A 25 -5.31 -13.53 7.47
CA TYR A 25 -4.53 -13.61 8.72
C TYR A 25 -3.69 -12.35 8.95
N LEU A 26 -2.98 -11.85 7.93
CA LEU A 26 -2.24 -10.60 8.04
C LEU A 26 -3.15 -9.41 8.40
N LEU A 27 -4.27 -9.25 7.68
CA LEU A 27 -5.22 -8.16 7.94
C LEU A 27 -5.81 -8.24 9.35
N ALA A 28 -6.23 -9.43 9.78
CA ALA A 28 -6.72 -9.67 11.14
C ALA A 28 -5.63 -9.38 12.19
N SER A 29 -4.36 -9.69 11.92
CA SER A 29 -3.24 -9.35 12.81
C SER A 29 -3.00 -7.85 12.93
N PHE A 30 -3.51 -7.04 12.00
CA PHE A 30 -3.53 -5.58 12.08
C PHE A 30 -4.84 -5.02 12.66
N GLY A 31 -5.75 -5.89 13.14
CA GLY A 31 -7.03 -5.49 13.74
C GLY A 31 -8.13 -5.16 12.72
N VAL A 32 -8.00 -5.61 11.47
CA VAL A 32 -9.05 -5.41 10.45
C VAL A 32 -10.16 -6.45 10.65
N ASP A 33 -11.42 -5.99 10.73
CA ASP A 33 -12.59 -6.87 10.69
C ASP A 33 -12.79 -7.43 9.28
N LEU A 34 -12.63 -8.75 9.14
CA LEU A 34 -12.78 -9.44 7.85
C LEU A 34 -14.24 -9.63 7.44
N GLU A 35 -15.21 -9.53 8.36
CA GLU A 35 -16.64 -9.55 8.03
C GLU A 35 -17.11 -8.20 7.50
N ARG A 36 -16.38 -7.12 7.80
CA ARG A 36 -16.71 -5.76 7.39
C ARG A 36 -15.44 -5.01 6.98
N LEU A 37 -14.95 -5.29 5.77
CA LEU A 37 -13.77 -4.60 5.26
C LEU A 37 -14.00 -3.07 5.21
N PRO A 38 -13.08 -2.26 5.77
CA PRO A 38 -13.27 -0.82 5.83
C PRO A 38 -13.26 -0.20 4.43
N PHE A 39 -14.15 0.76 4.16
CA PHE A 39 -14.29 1.38 2.84
C PHE A 39 -12.97 1.97 2.30
N ILE A 40 -12.09 2.46 3.18
CA ILE A 40 -10.79 3.03 2.80
C ILE A 40 -9.85 2.02 2.12
N PHE A 41 -10.09 0.71 2.27
CA PHE A 41 -9.36 -0.34 1.54
C PHE A 41 -9.80 -0.46 0.07
N PHE A 42 -10.92 0.16 -0.30
CA PHE A 42 -11.43 0.22 -1.67
C PHE A 42 -11.05 1.52 -2.39
N GLU A 43 -10.17 2.33 -1.79
CA GLU A 43 -9.63 3.52 -2.46
C GLU A 43 -8.93 3.15 -3.78
N PRO A 44 -9.14 3.91 -4.87
CA PRO A 44 -8.47 3.67 -6.15
C PRO A 44 -6.95 3.73 -6.04
N PHE A 45 -6.29 2.78 -6.67
CA PHE A 45 -4.85 2.74 -6.92
C PHE A 45 -4.61 2.91 -8.42
N ASN A 46 -4.45 4.17 -8.82
CA ASN A 46 -4.57 4.58 -10.22
C ASN A 46 -3.47 4.00 -11.11
N LYS A 47 -3.84 3.69 -12.36
CA LYS A 47 -2.90 3.26 -13.39
C LYS A 47 -2.26 4.47 -14.06
N HIS A 48 -0.95 4.50 -14.10
CA HIS A 48 -0.18 5.49 -14.86
C HIS A 48 0.64 4.82 -15.96
N LYS A 49 0.99 5.59 -16.99
CA LYS A 49 1.99 5.17 -17.98
C LYS A 49 3.35 5.17 -17.29
N THR A 50 4.14 4.13 -17.55
CA THR A 50 5.53 4.10 -17.07
C THR A 50 6.32 5.25 -17.69
N GLN A 51 7.18 5.87 -16.89
CA GLN A 51 8.14 6.86 -17.39
C GLN A 51 9.56 6.29 -17.38
N SER A 52 9.71 4.98 -17.16
CA SER A 52 10.95 4.25 -17.35
C SER A 52 11.49 4.47 -18.77
N GLY A 53 12.59 5.23 -18.91
CA GLY A 53 13.20 5.55 -20.20
C GLY A 53 13.13 7.03 -20.62
N CYS A 54 12.27 7.85 -20.01
CA CYS A 54 12.07 9.25 -20.42
C CYS A 54 13.19 10.23 -20.02
N GLY A 55 14.39 9.75 -19.68
CA GLY A 55 15.39 10.57 -18.99
C GLY A 55 14.83 11.14 -17.68
N GLY A 56 15.57 12.03 -17.03
CA GLY A 56 15.14 12.71 -15.81
C GLY A 56 16.07 12.47 -14.63
N ALA A 57 16.31 13.54 -13.87
CA ALA A 57 17.07 13.46 -12.64
C ALA A 57 16.20 12.87 -11.53
N PHE A 58 16.80 12.02 -10.71
CA PHE A 58 16.18 11.54 -9.47
C PHE A 58 16.65 12.40 -8.32
N THR A 59 15.72 12.77 -7.44
CA THR A 59 16.05 13.35 -6.14
C THR A 59 15.55 12.43 -5.04
N GLU A 60 16.31 12.33 -3.95
CA GLU A 60 15.80 11.71 -2.74
C GLU A 60 14.76 12.62 -2.11
N ARG A 61 13.58 12.06 -1.79
CA ARG A 61 12.54 12.77 -1.05
C ARG A 61 11.90 11.89 -0.01
N LYS A 62 11.58 12.51 1.13
CA LYS A 62 10.62 11.98 2.10
C LYS A 62 9.21 12.16 1.55
N VAL A 63 8.50 11.07 1.34
CA VAL A 63 7.15 11.04 0.77
C VAL A 63 6.19 10.40 1.76
N LEU A 64 5.08 11.08 2.04
CA LEU A 64 3.99 10.52 2.84
C LEU A 64 3.26 9.45 2.03
N LEU A 65 2.92 8.34 2.68
CA LEU A 65 2.33 7.20 1.98
C LEU A 65 0.95 7.51 1.40
N SER A 66 0.21 8.41 2.04
CA SER A 66 -1.07 8.96 1.54
C SER A 66 -0.93 9.70 0.21
N ASP A 67 0.25 10.22 -0.09
CA ASP A 67 0.50 11.01 -1.30
C ASP A 67 0.87 10.09 -2.47
N ILE A 68 1.03 8.79 -2.22
CA ILE A 68 1.21 7.75 -3.23
C ILE A 68 -0.15 7.15 -3.59
N PHE A 69 -0.65 7.49 -4.76
CA PHE A 69 -2.04 7.22 -5.16
C PHE A 69 -2.17 6.23 -6.33
N GLY A 70 -1.06 5.74 -6.87
CA GLY A 70 -1.09 4.84 -8.00
C GLY A 70 0.23 4.17 -8.31
N THR A 71 0.26 3.54 -9.48
CA THR A 71 1.42 2.80 -9.99
C THR A 71 1.43 2.71 -11.51
N SER A 72 2.61 2.56 -12.09
CA SER A 72 2.79 2.16 -13.49
C SER A 72 2.80 0.65 -13.72
N HIS A 73 2.62 -0.19 -12.69
CA HIS A 73 2.56 -1.66 -12.83
C HIS A 73 1.18 -2.13 -13.30
N ASN A 74 1.11 -3.04 -14.28
CA ASN A 74 -0.16 -3.49 -14.90
C ASN A 74 -1.03 -4.30 -13.92
N ASP A 75 -0.42 -5.18 -13.13
CA ASP A 75 -1.19 -6.05 -12.24
C ASP A 75 -1.84 -5.29 -11.07
N TYR A 76 -1.33 -4.11 -10.73
CA TYR A 76 -1.73 -3.39 -9.52
C TYR A 76 -2.52 -2.10 -9.83
N GLY A 77 -2.16 -1.40 -10.91
CA GLY A 77 -2.79 -0.13 -11.26
C GLY A 77 -4.17 -0.30 -11.90
N GLY A 78 -5.06 0.67 -11.68
CA GLY A 78 -6.43 0.66 -12.21
C GLY A 78 -7.37 -0.22 -11.39
N ARG A 79 -6.99 -0.50 -10.13
CA ARG A 79 -7.71 -1.33 -9.18
C ARG A 79 -7.80 -0.60 -7.86
N ASP A 80 -8.65 -1.03 -6.95
CA ASP A 80 -8.55 -0.58 -5.57
C ASP A 80 -7.32 -1.19 -4.85
N ILE A 81 -6.93 -0.59 -3.73
CA ILE A 81 -5.72 -0.98 -3.01
C ILE A 81 -5.84 -2.40 -2.42
N ILE A 82 -7.02 -2.85 -1.99
CA ILE A 82 -7.18 -4.22 -1.50
C ILE A 82 -7.00 -5.24 -2.61
N THR A 83 -7.53 -4.99 -3.81
CA THR A 83 -7.36 -5.86 -4.98
C THR A 83 -5.91 -5.86 -5.45
N ALA A 84 -5.22 -4.71 -5.43
CA ALA A 84 -3.79 -4.65 -5.70
C ALA A 84 -2.98 -5.49 -4.70
N PHE A 85 -3.36 -5.49 -3.42
CA PHE A 85 -2.78 -6.36 -2.38
C PHE A 85 -3.02 -7.85 -2.65
N MET A 86 -4.20 -8.22 -3.13
CA MET A 86 -4.49 -9.61 -3.53
C MET A 86 -3.59 -10.09 -4.67
N LYS A 87 -3.21 -9.19 -5.60
CA LYS A 87 -2.39 -9.52 -6.77
C LYS A 87 -0.89 -9.61 -6.51
N ILE A 88 -0.42 -9.33 -5.31
CA ILE A 88 1.02 -9.46 -5.00
C ILE A 88 1.43 -10.95 -5.07
N LYS A 89 2.11 -11.33 -6.16
CA LYS A 89 2.60 -12.70 -6.42
C LYS A 89 3.31 -13.36 -5.23
N ARG A 90 4.21 -12.63 -4.57
CA ARG A 90 5.06 -13.15 -3.48
C ARG A 90 4.49 -12.89 -2.08
N ALA A 91 3.24 -12.46 -1.95
CA ALA A 91 2.70 -12.05 -0.65
C ALA A 91 2.65 -13.20 0.36
N LYS A 92 2.21 -14.39 -0.05
CA LYS A 92 2.17 -15.57 0.82
C LYS A 92 3.54 -15.83 1.47
N GLU A 93 4.60 -15.90 0.66
CA GLU A 93 5.97 -16.12 1.14
C GLU A 93 6.42 -15.02 2.11
N TYR A 94 6.20 -13.75 1.76
CA TYR A 94 6.61 -12.63 2.61
C TYR A 94 5.89 -12.59 3.95
N ILE A 95 4.59 -12.93 3.97
CA ILE A 95 3.79 -12.96 5.18
C ILE A 95 4.25 -14.12 6.07
N LEU A 96 4.31 -15.35 5.53
CA LEU A 96 4.67 -16.55 6.30
C LEU A 96 6.10 -16.50 6.85
N SER A 97 7.03 -15.85 6.12
CA SER A 97 8.41 -15.66 6.59
C SER A 97 8.59 -14.49 7.56
N GLY A 98 7.50 -13.87 8.05
CA GLY A 98 7.56 -12.74 8.98
C GLY A 98 8.21 -11.49 8.39
N ARG A 99 8.28 -11.38 7.06
CA ARG A 99 8.92 -10.25 6.36
C ARG A 99 8.03 -9.02 6.28
N VAL A 100 6.73 -9.14 6.61
CA VAL A 100 5.73 -8.07 6.55
C VAL A 100 5.36 -7.62 7.96
N THR A 101 6.15 -6.72 8.54
CA THR A 101 5.85 -6.12 9.85
C THR A 101 6.04 -4.61 9.81
N LYS A 102 5.25 -3.89 10.62
CA LYS A 102 5.32 -2.43 10.73
C LYS A 102 6.73 -1.94 11.06
N ASN A 103 7.39 -2.54 12.05
CA ASN A 103 8.74 -2.16 12.48
C ASN A 103 9.78 -2.39 11.38
N LYS A 104 9.69 -3.52 10.65
CA LYS A 104 10.60 -3.80 9.53
C LYS A 104 10.44 -2.77 8.42
N TYR A 105 9.21 -2.43 8.05
CA TYR A 105 8.93 -1.47 7.00
C TYR A 105 9.33 -0.05 7.40
N PHE A 106 9.07 0.35 8.65
CA PHE A 106 9.54 1.62 9.21
C PHE A 106 11.07 1.70 9.14
N ARG A 107 11.79 0.65 9.54
CA ARG A 107 13.25 0.62 9.49
C ARG A 107 13.79 0.60 8.07
N MET A 108 13.17 -0.15 7.17
CA MET A 108 13.68 -0.37 5.80
C MET A 108 13.41 0.83 4.90
N LEU A 109 12.18 1.35 4.89
CA LEU A 109 11.75 2.37 3.92
C LEU A 109 12.04 3.81 4.35
N LYS A 110 12.35 4.04 5.63
CA LYS A 110 12.72 5.37 6.14
C LYS A 110 14.22 5.62 6.16
N LYS A 111 15.04 4.64 5.76
CA LYS A 111 16.47 4.82 5.56
C LYS A 111 16.72 5.82 4.42
N PRO A 112 17.83 6.57 4.47
CA PRO A 112 18.36 7.25 3.29
C PRO A 112 18.39 6.34 2.06
N VAL A 113 18.09 6.88 0.88
CA VAL A 113 17.91 6.10 -0.36
C VAL A 113 19.16 5.28 -0.72
N ASP A 114 20.35 5.85 -0.50
CA ASP A 114 21.65 5.21 -0.71
C ASP A 114 21.90 4.00 0.22
N LYS A 115 21.17 3.91 1.34
CA LYS A 115 21.24 2.82 2.32
C LYS A 115 20.11 1.80 2.18
N GLN A 116 19.27 1.92 1.15
CA GLN A 116 18.23 0.95 0.84
C GLN A 116 18.71 -0.03 -0.23
N ASP A 117 18.65 -1.34 0.06
CA ASP A 117 19.06 -2.41 -0.88
C ASP A 117 18.33 -2.30 -2.23
N ALA A 118 17.06 -1.93 -2.16
CA ALA A 118 16.24 -1.54 -3.30
C ALA A 118 15.52 -0.25 -2.89
N PRO A 119 15.76 0.90 -3.54
CA PRO A 119 14.98 2.11 -3.28
C PRO A 119 13.62 2.08 -3.99
N VAL A 120 12.59 2.62 -3.34
CA VAL A 120 11.31 2.87 -4.01
C VAL A 120 11.49 3.99 -5.03
N VAL A 121 11.07 3.73 -6.27
CA VAL A 121 11.10 4.72 -7.36
C VAL A 121 9.70 5.26 -7.58
N LEU A 122 9.58 6.58 -7.51
CA LEU A 122 8.33 7.30 -7.71
C LEU A 122 8.47 8.30 -8.86
N SER A 123 7.38 8.51 -9.56
CA SER A 123 7.21 9.64 -10.48
C SER A 123 6.12 10.55 -9.93
N GLN A 124 6.23 11.85 -10.20
CA GLN A 124 5.31 12.87 -9.71
C GLN A 124 4.33 13.31 -10.81
N VAL A 125 3.06 13.51 -10.44
CA VAL A 125 2.02 14.11 -11.28
C VAL A 125 1.07 14.90 -10.38
N ASP A 126 0.75 16.13 -10.74
CA ASP A 126 -0.15 17.04 -10.00
C ASP A 126 0.14 17.13 -8.49
N GLY A 127 1.43 17.21 -8.13
CA GLY A 127 1.88 17.29 -6.74
C GLY A 127 1.83 15.97 -5.96
N LYS A 128 1.26 14.90 -6.51
CA LYS A 128 1.19 13.55 -5.91
C LYS A 128 2.12 12.56 -6.61
N TYR A 129 2.24 11.36 -6.06
CA TYR A 129 3.21 10.36 -6.51
C TYR A 129 2.55 9.05 -6.93
N TYR A 130 3.18 8.36 -7.87
CA TYR A 130 2.86 6.97 -8.19
C TYR A 130 4.14 6.14 -8.23
N VAL A 131 4.02 4.85 -7.94
CA VAL A 131 5.15 3.92 -7.99
C VAL A 131 5.49 3.66 -9.46
N ASP A 132 6.71 4.04 -9.85
CA ASP A 132 7.14 4.02 -11.25
C ASP A 132 8.43 3.20 -11.42
N GLY A 133 8.31 1.92 -11.09
CA GLY A 133 9.43 0.99 -11.12
C GLY A 133 9.19 -0.17 -10.16
N ASN A 134 10.27 -0.59 -9.49
CA ASN A 134 10.22 -1.70 -8.56
C ASN A 134 9.46 -1.37 -7.27
N ASP A 135 9.15 -2.42 -6.51
CA ASP A 135 8.72 -2.33 -5.11
C ASP A 135 7.31 -1.82 -4.82
N ASN A 136 6.46 -1.90 -5.83
CA ASN A 136 5.02 -1.85 -5.69
C ASN A 136 4.48 -2.65 -4.49
N HIS A 137 4.92 -3.91 -4.35
CA HIS A 137 4.48 -4.75 -3.23
C HIS A 137 4.82 -4.12 -1.87
N ARG A 138 6.00 -3.50 -1.70
CA ARG A 138 6.36 -2.84 -0.43
C ARG A 138 5.48 -1.63 -0.18
N VAL A 139 5.20 -0.82 -1.19
CA VAL A 139 4.30 0.32 -1.05
C VAL A 139 2.88 -0.15 -0.71
N ILE A 140 2.36 -1.17 -1.39
CA ILE A 140 1.02 -1.71 -1.15
C ILE A 140 0.91 -2.30 0.27
N PHE A 141 1.85 -3.17 0.69
CA PHE A 141 1.87 -3.69 2.06
C PHE A 141 1.93 -2.57 3.10
N TYR A 142 2.75 -1.54 2.85
CA TYR A 142 2.86 -0.44 3.78
C TYR A 142 1.55 0.36 3.86
N LYS A 143 0.87 0.52 2.73
CA LYS A 143 -0.41 1.23 2.65
C LYS A 143 -1.48 0.44 3.39
N ILE A 144 -1.54 -0.88 3.23
CA ILE A 144 -2.40 -1.77 4.02
C ILE A 144 -2.20 -1.58 5.54
N MET A 145 -0.94 -1.48 6.02
CA MET A 145 -0.67 -1.21 7.44
C MET A 145 -1.19 0.17 7.89
N MET A 146 -1.00 1.20 7.06
CA MET A 146 -1.51 2.56 7.33
C MET A 146 -3.03 2.57 7.41
N LEU A 147 -3.70 1.95 6.44
CA LEU A 147 -5.15 1.89 6.34
C LEU A 147 -5.75 1.09 7.50
N ALA A 148 -5.09 0.00 7.92
CA ALA A 148 -5.49 -0.75 9.11
C ALA A 148 -5.37 0.11 10.38
N GLU A 149 -4.29 0.90 10.54
CA GLU A 149 -4.16 1.81 11.69
C GLU A 149 -5.18 2.94 11.66
N ILE A 150 -5.49 3.50 10.48
CA ILE A 150 -6.58 4.48 10.31
C ILE A 150 -7.89 3.88 10.79
N HIS A 151 -8.23 2.68 10.32
CA HIS A 151 -9.47 2.00 10.71
C HIS A 151 -9.53 1.69 12.20
N ALA A 152 -8.43 1.18 12.79
CA ALA A 152 -8.36 0.85 14.21
C ALA A 152 -8.49 2.08 15.15
N ASN A 153 -8.33 3.30 14.61
CA ASN A 153 -8.53 4.54 15.36
C ASN A 153 -9.82 5.27 14.95
N CYS A 154 -10.60 4.76 13.99
CA CYS A 154 -11.94 5.28 13.76
C CYS A 154 -12.84 4.94 14.94
N HIS A 155 -13.71 5.86 15.29
CA HIS A 155 -14.87 5.59 16.11
C HIS A 155 -16.09 5.38 15.22
N HIS A 156 -17.00 4.51 15.63
CA HIS A 156 -18.30 4.41 14.98
C HIS A 156 -19.25 5.41 15.64
N ASP A 157 -19.84 6.28 14.83
CA ASP A 157 -20.91 7.17 15.29
C ASP A 157 -22.26 6.43 15.33
N CYS A 158 -23.34 7.16 15.61
CA CYS A 158 -24.68 6.61 15.69
C CYS A 158 -25.23 6.09 14.36
N THR A 159 -24.59 6.40 13.22
CA THR A 159 -24.94 5.85 11.89
C THR A 159 -24.07 4.64 11.53
N ASN A 160 -23.19 4.20 12.44
CA ASN A 160 -22.13 3.20 12.23
C ASN A 160 -21.07 3.63 11.21
N GLU A 161 -20.97 4.91 10.87
CA GLU A 161 -19.94 5.42 9.98
C GLU A 161 -18.59 5.51 10.72
N CYS A 162 -17.50 5.20 10.01
CA CYS A 162 -16.13 5.32 10.50
C CYS A 162 -15.79 6.81 10.58
N VAL A 163 -15.87 7.40 11.76
CA VAL A 163 -15.51 8.79 12.00
C VAL A 163 -14.13 8.83 12.64
N LEU A 164 -13.19 9.46 11.93
CA LEU A 164 -11.84 9.73 12.42
C LEU A 164 -11.66 11.24 12.46
N THR A 165 -11.23 11.78 13.61
CA THR A 165 -10.98 13.22 13.67
C THR A 165 -9.83 13.59 12.74
N ARG A 166 -9.86 14.83 12.23
CA ARG A 166 -8.78 15.35 11.38
C ARG A 166 -7.41 15.20 12.05
N ASP A 167 -7.32 15.43 13.35
CA ASP A 167 -6.06 15.37 14.09
C ASP A 167 -5.54 13.94 14.24
N GLU A 168 -6.43 12.96 14.47
CA GLU A 168 -6.06 11.54 14.50
C GLU A 168 -5.60 11.06 13.12
N PHE A 169 -6.33 11.41 12.07
CA PHE A 169 -5.94 11.11 10.70
C PHE A 169 -4.55 11.69 10.40
N MET A 170 -4.33 12.96 10.72
CA MET A 170 -3.05 13.62 10.49
C MET A 170 -1.93 13.02 11.34
N ARG A 171 -2.22 12.60 12.58
CA ARG A 171 -1.27 11.91 13.46
C ARG A 171 -0.83 10.58 12.86
N ILE A 172 -1.78 9.78 12.34
CA ILE A 172 -1.46 8.49 11.70
C ILE A 172 -0.71 8.74 10.40
N ARG A 173 -1.21 9.62 9.52
CA ARG A 173 -0.58 9.99 8.25
C ARG A 173 0.90 10.39 8.43
N LYS A 174 1.23 11.19 9.45
CA LYS A 174 2.61 11.61 9.75
C LYS A 174 3.54 10.45 10.14
N LYS A 175 3.01 9.33 10.63
CA LYS A 175 3.80 8.11 10.94
C LYS A 175 4.19 7.33 9.68
N TYR A 176 3.38 7.38 8.63
CA TYR A 176 3.55 6.55 7.43
C TYR A 176 4.18 7.33 6.29
N TRP A 177 5.49 7.14 6.14
CA TRP A 177 6.30 7.79 5.13
C TRP A 177 7.50 6.93 4.75
N LEU A 178 8.05 7.20 3.58
CA LEU A 178 9.24 6.53 3.05
C LEU A 178 10.18 7.55 2.40
N ASN A 179 11.47 7.22 2.31
CA ASN A 179 12.40 7.90 1.43
C ASN A 179 12.41 7.19 0.07
N ALA A 180 12.22 7.95 -1.00
CA ALA A 180 12.15 7.44 -2.36
C ALA A 180 13.06 8.22 -3.30
N LYS A 181 13.44 7.58 -4.40
CA LYS A 181 13.93 8.24 -5.61
C LYS A 181 12.74 8.80 -6.37
N VAL A 182 12.57 10.12 -6.34
CA VAL A 182 11.51 10.81 -7.07
C VAL A 182 12.08 11.33 -8.38
N ARG A 183 11.48 10.91 -9.51
CA ARG A 183 11.80 11.42 -10.83
C ARG A 183 11.16 12.79 -11.05
N HIS A 184 11.96 13.73 -11.55
CA HIS A 184 11.49 15.01 -12.05
C HIS A 184 11.53 15.04 -13.57
N PHE A 185 10.43 15.47 -14.17
CA PHE A 185 10.40 15.91 -15.56
C PHE A 185 10.72 17.41 -15.57
N LYS A 186 11.64 17.81 -16.45
CA LYS A 186 11.85 19.21 -16.79
C LYS A 186 10.78 19.63 -17.79
#